data_AF-A0A8A6IJX3-F1
#
_entry.id   AF-A0A8A6IJX3-F1
#
_cell.length_a   1.000
_cell.length_b   1.000
_cell.length_c   1.000
_cell.angle_alpha   90.00
_cell.angle_beta   90.00
_cell.angle_gamma   90.00
#
_symmetry.space_group_name_H-M   'P 1'
#
loop_
_entity.id
_entity.type
_entity.pdbx_description
1 polymer ?
#
loop_
_entity_poly.entity_id
_entity_poly.type
_entity_poly.pdbx_seq_one_letter_code
_entity_poly.pdbx_strand_id
1 'polypeptide(L)'
;FTIHGLWPSNYSNPRKPSNCNGSQFNFTKVYPQLRTKLKRSWPDVEGGNDTKFWEGEWNKHGTCSERTLNQMQYFEVSHAMWRSYNITNILKDAQIVPNPTQKWKYSDIVSHIKAATGRTPTLRCKTDPPMPNNSQLLHEVVF
;
A
#
# COMPACT_ATOMS: atom_id res chain seq x y z
N PHE A 1 -1.13 -5.71 7.33
CA PHE A 1 -0.96 -4.96 6.07
C PHE A 1 0.32 -4.14 6.13
N THR A 2 1.05 -4.12 5.02
CA THR A 2 2.23 -3.27 4.79
C THR A 2 1.97 -2.39 3.56
N ILE A 3 2.83 -1.40 3.34
CA ILE A 3 2.78 -0.56 2.14
C ILE A 3 3.26 -1.40 0.96
N HIS A 4 2.46 -1.43 -0.10
CA HIS A 4 2.95 -1.81 -1.44
C HIS A 4 3.56 -0.58 -2.11
N GLY A 5 2.78 0.51 -2.23
CA GLY A 5 3.21 1.71 -2.94
C GLY A 5 2.35 2.93 -2.68
N LEU A 6 2.91 4.11 -2.96
CA LEU A 6 2.20 5.37 -3.06
C LEU A 6 2.18 5.77 -4.53
N TRP A 7 1.05 5.59 -5.19
CA TRP A 7 0.97 5.77 -6.64
C TRP A 7 0.23 7.05 -6.97
N PRO A 8 0.92 8.08 -7.52
CA PRO A 8 0.26 9.28 -7.99
C PRO A 8 -0.85 8.93 -8.99
N SER A 9 -1.95 9.66 -8.94
CA SER A 9 -3.10 9.49 -9.84
C SER A 9 -3.59 10.87 -10.26
N ASN A 10 -4.08 10.98 -11.50
CA ASN A 10 -4.73 12.20 -11.96
C ASN A 10 -6.23 12.13 -11.65
N TYR A 11 -6.74 13.08 -10.87
CA TYR A 11 -8.16 13.14 -10.48
C TYR A 11 -9.12 13.23 -11.68
N SER A 12 -8.74 13.97 -12.72
CA SER A 12 -9.62 14.27 -13.87
C SER A 12 -9.70 13.13 -14.89
N ASN A 13 -8.69 12.27 -14.91
CA ASN A 13 -8.65 11.04 -15.69
C ASN A 13 -7.78 10.07 -14.89
N PRO A 14 -8.35 9.06 -14.19
CA PRO A 14 -7.67 8.24 -13.18
C PRO A 14 -6.66 7.27 -13.78
N ARG A 15 -5.70 7.85 -14.52
CA ARG A 15 -4.48 7.22 -14.96
C ARG A 15 -3.50 7.31 -13.80
N LYS A 16 -2.89 6.17 -13.49
CA LYS A 16 -1.77 6.05 -12.58
C LYS A 16 -0.51 6.23 -13.41
N PRO A 17 0.03 7.45 -13.55
CA PRO A 17 1.28 7.64 -14.27
C PRO A 17 2.37 6.74 -13.67
N SER A 18 3.24 6.26 -14.55
CA SER A 18 4.37 5.41 -14.17
C SER A 18 5.53 5.67 -15.11
N ASN A 19 6.75 5.42 -14.64
CA ASN A 19 8.00 5.60 -15.37
C ASN A 19 8.15 7.05 -15.88
N CYS A 20 7.82 8.03 -15.04
CA CYS A 20 8.00 9.44 -15.36
C CYS A 20 9.48 9.81 -15.33
N ASN A 21 9.87 10.82 -16.13
CA ASN A 21 11.21 11.39 -16.04
C ASN A 21 11.42 12.03 -14.65
N GLY A 22 12.51 11.68 -14.00
CA GLY A 22 12.86 12.16 -12.66
C GLY A 22 14.20 11.60 -12.18
N SER A 23 14.64 12.01 -10.99
CA SER A 23 15.85 11.48 -10.37
C SER A 23 15.65 9.99 -10.07
N GLN A 24 16.64 9.18 -10.44
CA GLN A 24 16.68 7.77 -10.01
C GLN A 24 16.81 7.68 -8.48
N PHE A 25 16.34 6.57 -7.93
CA PHE A 25 16.43 6.28 -6.51
C PHE A 25 17.87 6.43 -6.02
N ASN A 26 18.03 7.19 -4.95
CA ASN A 26 19.29 7.30 -4.25
C ASN A 26 19.10 6.91 -2.79
N PHE A 27 19.66 5.76 -2.39
CA PHE A 27 19.55 5.25 -1.04
C PHE A 27 20.01 6.26 0.03
N THR A 28 20.98 7.12 -0.28
CA THR A 28 21.50 8.11 0.68
C THR A 28 20.49 9.20 1.01
N LYS A 29 19.51 9.48 0.13
CA LYS A 29 18.42 10.43 0.38
C LYS A 29 17.38 9.91 1.39
N VAL A 30 17.33 8.61 1.64
CA VAL A 30 16.48 8.02 2.68
C VAL A 30 17.33 7.90 3.94
N TYR A 31 17.16 8.79 4.92
CA TYR A 31 18.03 8.82 6.11
C TYR A 31 17.85 7.59 7.01
N PRO A 32 18.85 7.21 7.84
CA PRO A 32 18.87 5.95 8.56
C PRO A 32 17.63 5.65 9.41
N GLN A 33 17.09 6.66 10.11
CA GLN A 33 15.90 6.49 10.96
C GLN A 33 14.64 6.22 10.12
N LEU A 34 14.53 6.81 8.93
CA LEU A 34 13.43 6.51 8.00
C LEU A 34 13.57 5.08 7.46
N ARG A 35 14.78 4.62 7.12
CA ARG A 35 15.00 3.22 6.68
C ARG A 35 14.49 2.23 7.73
N THR A 36 14.80 2.44 9.01
CA THR A 36 14.31 1.57 10.09
C THR A 36 12.79 1.57 10.21
N LYS A 37 12.14 2.72 10.00
CA LYS A 37 10.68 2.82 9.93
C LYS A 37 10.12 2.07 8.72
N LEU A 38 10.72 2.24 7.55
CA LEU A 38 10.32 1.60 6.30
C LEU A 38 10.47 0.08 6.34
N LYS A 39 11.49 -0.48 7.01
CA LYS A 39 11.59 -1.94 7.23
C LYS A 39 10.37 -2.54 7.92
N ARG A 40 9.64 -1.74 8.72
CA ARG A 40 8.40 -2.19 9.38
C ARG A 40 7.17 -1.91 8.53
N SER A 41 7.09 -0.71 7.95
CA SER A 41 5.88 -0.29 7.22
C SER A 41 5.84 -0.75 5.76
N TRP A 42 6.99 -0.94 5.14
CA TRP A 42 7.17 -1.20 3.70
C TRP A 42 8.23 -2.28 3.41
N PRO A 43 8.18 -3.46 4.04
CA PRO A 43 9.07 -4.55 3.68
C PRO A 43 8.74 -5.13 2.29
N ASP A 44 9.75 -5.73 1.66
CA ASP A 44 9.55 -6.62 0.51
C ASP A 44 9.09 -7.99 1.02
N VAL A 45 7.79 -8.25 0.92
CA VAL A 45 7.16 -9.49 1.42
C VAL A 45 7.27 -10.67 0.45
N GLU A 46 7.77 -10.45 -0.78
CA GLU A 46 7.91 -11.50 -1.80
C GLU A 46 9.38 -11.86 -2.01
N GLY A 47 10.24 -10.86 -2.25
CA GLY A 47 11.65 -11.04 -2.59
C GLY A 47 12.62 -10.87 -1.41
N GLY A 48 12.15 -10.34 -0.28
CA GLY A 48 12.94 -10.10 0.93
C GLY A 48 14.02 -9.01 0.80
N ASN A 49 14.06 -8.25 -0.31
CA ASN A 49 14.99 -7.15 -0.49
C ASN A 49 14.27 -5.80 -0.49
N ASP A 50 14.05 -5.28 0.71
CA ASP A 50 13.34 -4.02 0.94
C ASP A 50 13.90 -2.86 0.10
N THR A 51 15.23 -2.75 0.00
CA THR A 51 15.84 -1.60 -0.70
C THR A 51 15.60 -1.67 -2.19
N LYS A 52 15.69 -2.86 -2.79
CA LYS A 52 15.37 -3.07 -4.20
C LYS A 52 13.88 -2.81 -4.48
N PHE A 53 13.01 -3.17 -3.54
CA PHE A 53 11.59 -2.88 -3.67
C PHE A 53 11.30 -1.37 -3.58
N TRP A 54 11.90 -0.66 -2.62
CA TRP A 54 11.79 0.80 -2.52
C TRP A 54 12.32 1.52 -3.77
N GLU A 55 13.43 1.05 -4.32
CA GLU A 55 14.00 1.54 -5.57
C GLU A 55 13.01 1.39 -6.73
N GLY A 56 12.44 0.19 -6.90
CA GLY A 56 11.45 -0.07 -7.94
C GLY A 56 10.22 0.83 -7.83
N GLU A 57 9.67 0.97 -6.62
CA GLU A 57 8.51 1.81 -6.36
C GLU A 57 8.80 3.30 -6.57
N TRP A 58 9.97 3.80 -6.16
CA TRP A 58 10.36 5.19 -6.44
C TRP A 58 10.55 5.43 -7.94
N ASN A 59 11.36 4.61 -8.61
CA ASN A 59 11.68 4.81 -10.02
C ASN A 59 10.43 4.72 -10.91
N LYS A 60 9.53 3.78 -10.59
CA LYS A 60 8.29 3.56 -11.35
C LYS A 60 7.19 4.54 -11.00
N HIS A 61 6.99 4.89 -9.72
CA HIS A 61 5.82 5.65 -9.27
C HIS A 61 6.19 6.98 -8.60
N GLY A 62 7.19 6.99 -7.72
CA GLY A 62 7.60 8.18 -6.98
C GLY A 62 8.06 9.34 -7.88
N THR A 63 8.80 9.04 -8.95
CA THR A 63 9.25 10.02 -9.97
C THR A 63 8.09 10.84 -10.56
N CYS A 64 6.89 10.26 -10.65
CA CYS A 64 5.71 10.96 -11.15
C CYS A 64 5.14 12.02 -10.20
N SER A 65 5.63 12.07 -8.96
CA SER A 65 5.29 13.11 -7.96
C SER A 65 6.49 13.96 -7.54
N GLU A 66 7.66 13.80 -8.17
CA GLU A 66 8.92 14.42 -7.70
C GLU A 66 8.85 15.95 -7.62
N ARG A 67 8.04 16.58 -8.48
CA ARG A 67 7.81 18.04 -8.45
C ARG A 67 7.20 18.54 -7.14
N THR A 68 6.49 17.68 -6.41
CA THR A 68 5.79 18.02 -5.16
C THR A 68 6.39 17.29 -3.95
N LEU A 69 6.80 16.04 -4.15
CA LEU A 69 7.40 15.18 -3.13
C LEU A 69 8.75 14.68 -3.63
N ASN A 70 9.83 15.24 -3.10
CA ASN A 70 11.14 14.64 -3.35
C ASN A 70 11.21 13.22 -2.76
N GLN A 71 12.24 12.45 -3.13
CA GLN A 71 12.37 11.04 -2.71
C GLN A 71 12.21 10.82 -1.20
N MET A 72 12.82 11.68 -0.37
CA MET A 72 12.70 11.58 1.08
C MET A 72 11.24 11.79 1.52
N GLN A 73 10.60 12.87 1.06
CA GLN A 73 9.22 13.20 1.40
C GLN A 73 8.23 12.12 0.93
N TYR A 74 8.45 11.53 -0.25
CA TYR A 74 7.63 10.43 -0.76
C TYR A 74 7.58 9.25 0.24
N PHE A 75 8.74 8.83 0.76
CA PHE A 75 8.81 7.76 1.75
C PHE A 75 8.26 8.18 3.13
N GLU A 76 8.49 9.42 3.56
CA GLU A 76 7.95 9.94 4.82
C GLU A 76 6.42 9.98 4.83
N VAL A 77 5.82 10.54 3.77
CA VAL A 77 4.36 10.60 3.62
C VAL A 77 3.78 9.19 3.56
N SER A 78 4.41 8.28 2.81
CA SER A 78 3.96 6.89 2.73
C SER A 78 3.95 6.20 4.11
N HIS A 79 5.03 6.37 4.89
CA HIS A 79 5.10 5.86 6.25
C HIS A 79 4.04 6.49 7.17
N ALA A 80 3.85 7.81 7.07
CA ALA A 80 2.85 8.53 7.86
C ALA A 80 1.42 8.06 7.54
N MET A 81 1.11 7.81 6.27
CA MET A 81 -0.19 7.27 5.84
C MET A 81 -0.41 5.87 6.42
N TRP A 82 0.57 4.97 6.31
CA TRP A 82 0.47 3.63 6.89
C TRP A 82 0.26 3.66 8.41
N ARG A 83 0.96 4.56 9.11
CA ARG A 83 0.81 4.71 10.56
C ARG A 83 -0.57 5.25 10.95
N SER A 84 -1.15 6.14 10.15
CA SER A 84 -2.45 6.78 10.43
C SER A 84 -3.63 5.83 10.24
N TYR A 85 -3.50 4.84 9.35
CA TYR A 85 -4.58 3.92 9.01
C TYR A 85 -4.15 2.46 9.21
N ASN A 86 -4.13 2.01 10.47
CA ASN A 86 -3.82 0.61 10.78
C ASN A 86 -4.99 -0.31 10.42
N ILE A 87 -5.01 -0.74 9.15
CA ILE A 87 -6.08 -1.59 8.59
C ILE A 87 -6.22 -2.91 9.33
N THR A 88 -5.11 -3.47 9.81
CA THR A 88 -5.14 -4.70 10.59
C THR A 88 -5.92 -4.52 11.88
N ASN A 89 -5.71 -3.41 12.61
CA ASN A 89 -6.47 -3.13 13.83
C ASN A 89 -7.94 -2.81 13.52
N ILE A 90 -8.20 -1.97 12.51
CA ILE A 90 -9.57 -1.61 12.12
C ILE A 90 -10.42 -2.86 11.82
N LEU A 91 -9.86 -3.83 11.07
CA LEU A 91 -10.57 -5.06 10.76
C LEU A 91 -10.66 -6.00 11.98
N LYS A 92 -9.61 -6.07 12.81
CA LYS A 92 -9.63 -6.87 14.04
C LYS A 92 -10.70 -6.38 15.02
N ASP A 93 -10.87 -5.07 15.19
CA ASP A 93 -11.89 -4.49 16.06
C ASP A 93 -13.31 -4.79 15.55
N ALA A 94 -13.46 -4.95 14.23
CA ALA A 94 -14.68 -5.44 13.58
C ALA A 94 -14.83 -6.98 13.59
N GLN A 95 -13.94 -7.71 14.28
CA GLN A 95 -13.87 -9.17 14.27
C GLN A 95 -13.68 -9.80 12.88
N ILE A 96 -13.14 -9.02 11.94
CA ILE A 96 -12.72 -9.45 10.60
C ILE A 96 -11.23 -9.79 10.67
N VAL A 97 -10.92 -11.06 10.94
CA VAL A 97 -9.54 -11.55 11.11
C VAL A 97 -9.25 -12.66 10.09
N PRO A 98 -8.02 -12.78 9.55
CA PRO A 98 -7.69 -13.84 8.60
C PRO A 98 -8.10 -15.22 9.10
N ASN A 99 -8.79 -15.99 8.28
CA ASN A 99 -9.35 -17.29 8.61
C ASN A 99 -9.41 -18.16 7.34
N PRO A 100 -9.08 -19.46 7.43
CA PRO A 100 -9.03 -20.33 6.26
C PRO A 100 -10.39 -20.71 5.67
N THR A 101 -11.48 -20.61 6.45
CA THR A 101 -12.81 -21.10 6.03
C THR A 101 -13.89 -20.02 6.11
N GLN A 102 -13.80 -19.12 7.08
CA GLN A 102 -14.72 -18.00 7.23
C GLN A 102 -14.56 -17.04 6.05
N LYS A 103 -15.71 -16.62 5.49
CA LYS A 103 -15.77 -15.60 4.44
C LYS A 103 -16.35 -14.31 5.00
N TRP A 104 -15.92 -13.19 4.43
CA TRP A 104 -16.49 -11.87 4.71
C TRP A 104 -17.04 -11.27 3.43
N LYS A 105 -18.12 -10.51 3.55
CA LYS A 105 -18.65 -9.77 2.40
C LYS A 105 -17.75 -8.59 2.12
N TYR A 106 -17.59 -8.28 0.83
CA TYR A 106 -16.86 -7.09 0.37
C TYR A 106 -17.39 -5.82 1.04
N SER A 107 -18.72 -5.67 1.11
CA SER A 107 -19.40 -4.53 1.75
C SER A 107 -19.04 -4.35 3.22
N ASP A 108 -18.86 -5.45 3.95
CA ASP A 108 -18.59 -5.41 5.39
C ASP A 108 -17.17 -4.90 5.62
N ILE A 109 -16.19 -5.38 4.85
CA ILE A 109 -14.81 -4.90 4.91
C ILE A 109 -14.75 -3.40 4.54
N VAL A 110 -15.39 -3.00 3.44
CA VAL A 110 -15.41 -1.59 2.99
C VAL A 110 -16.06 -0.67 4.01
N SER A 111 -17.20 -1.06 4.59
CA SER A 111 -17.94 -0.21 5.52
C SER A 111 -17.18 0.04 6.82
N HIS A 112 -16.54 -0.97 7.41
CA HIS A 112 -15.74 -0.80 8.63
C HIS A 112 -14.50 0.07 8.39
N ILE A 113 -13.80 -0.13 7.27
CA ILE A 113 -12.67 0.73 6.90
C ILE A 113 -13.15 2.16 6.64
N LYS A 114 -14.28 2.35 5.97
CA LYS A 114 -14.85 3.68 5.73
C LYS A 114 -15.25 4.38 7.02
N ALA A 115 -15.87 3.67 7.96
CA ALA A 115 -16.25 4.23 9.25
C ALA A 115 -15.02 4.71 10.05
N ALA A 116 -13.92 3.94 10.03
CA ALA A 116 -12.70 4.29 10.76
C ALA A 116 -11.85 5.39 10.09
N THR A 117 -11.87 5.46 8.75
CA THR A 117 -10.96 6.35 7.99
C THR A 117 -11.65 7.56 7.37
N GLY A 118 -12.98 7.58 7.32
CA GLY A 118 -13.77 8.58 6.59
C GLY A 118 -13.68 8.46 5.06
N ARG A 119 -12.95 7.46 4.52
CA ARG A 119 -12.69 7.29 3.09
C ARG A 119 -13.21 5.93 2.62
N THR A 120 -13.81 5.88 1.44
CA THR A 120 -14.24 4.60 0.86
C THR A 120 -13.03 3.90 0.23
N PRO A 121 -12.53 2.78 0.78
CA PRO A 121 -11.42 2.07 0.16
C PRO A 121 -11.88 1.32 -1.10
N THR A 122 -10.93 1.03 -1.98
CA THR A 122 -11.05 -0.01 -3.00
C THR A 122 -10.31 -1.25 -2.53
N LEU A 123 -10.97 -2.41 -2.49
CA LEU A 123 -10.32 -3.68 -2.17
C LEU A 123 -9.86 -4.35 -3.46
N ARG A 124 -8.62 -4.83 -3.49
CA ARG A 124 -8.12 -5.69 -4.56
C ARG A 124 -7.96 -7.09 -4.03
N CYS A 125 -8.53 -8.04 -4.75
CA CYS A 125 -8.53 -9.44 -4.38
C CYS A 125 -7.77 -10.27 -5.42
N LYS A 126 -7.27 -11.42 -5.00
CA LYS A 126 -6.68 -12.45 -5.87
C LYS A 126 -7.53 -13.72 -5.78
N THR A 127 -7.67 -14.46 -6.88
CA THR A 127 -8.33 -15.76 -6.87
C THR A 127 -7.55 -16.73 -6.00
N ASP A 128 -8.25 -17.52 -5.19
CA ASP A 128 -7.64 -18.55 -4.36
C ASP A 128 -7.25 -19.76 -5.22
N PRO A 129 -5.94 -20.05 -5.43
CA PRO A 129 -5.50 -21.07 -6.38
C PRO A 129 -6.06 -22.48 -6.16
N PRO A 130 -6.21 -22.99 -4.92
CA PRO A 130 -6.76 -24.31 -4.66
C PRO A 130 -8.30 -24.40 -4.64
N MET A 131 -9.06 -23.30 -4.79
CA MET A 131 -10.53 -23.33 -4.72
C MET A 131 -11.20 -22.89 -6.05
N PRO A 132 -11.74 -23.83 -6.84
CA PRO A 132 -12.39 -23.53 -8.12
C PRO A 132 -13.77 -22.83 -8.00
N ASN A 133 -14.30 -22.63 -6.78
CA ASN A 133 -15.63 -22.04 -6.53
C ASN A 133 -15.63 -20.50 -6.44
N ASN A 134 -14.81 -19.81 -7.24
CA ASN A 134 -14.79 -18.34 -7.33
C ASN A 134 -14.47 -17.60 -6.01
N SER A 135 -13.86 -18.26 -5.02
CA SER A 135 -13.41 -17.57 -3.80
C SER A 135 -12.20 -16.69 -4.09
N GLN A 136 -12.21 -15.49 -3.50
CA GLN A 136 -11.14 -14.52 -3.65
C GLN A 136 -10.57 -14.17 -2.27
N LEU A 137 -9.25 -14.02 -2.21
CA LEU A 137 -8.51 -13.56 -1.04
C LEU A 137 -8.32 -12.05 -1.12
N LEU A 138 -8.63 -11.34 -0.05
CA LEU A 138 -8.27 -9.93 0.07
C LEU A 138 -6.74 -9.80 0.03
N HIS A 139 -6.24 -9.03 -0.93
CA HIS A 139 -4.80 -8.87 -1.14
C HIS A 139 -4.34 -7.45 -0.81
N GLU A 140 -5.08 -6.42 -1.26
CA GLU A 140 -4.72 -5.02 -1.04
C GLU A 140 -5.93 -4.17 -0.67
N VAL A 141 -5.68 -3.12 0.11
CA VAL A 141 -6.64 -2.06 0.41
C VAL A 141 -6.06 -0.75 -0.11
N VAL A 142 -6.80 -0.06 -0.98
CA VAL A 142 -6.37 1.18 -1.64
C VAL A 142 -7.25 2.32 -1.18
N PHE A 143 -6.64 3.45 -0.85
CA PHE A 143 -7.29 4.69 -0.41
C PHE A 143 -7.18 5.80 -1.44
#